data_AF-A9B847-F1
#
_entry.id   AF-A9B847-F1
#
_cell.length_a   1.000
_cell.length_b   1.000
_cell.length_c   1.000
_cell.angle_alpha   90.00
_cell.angle_beta   90.00
_cell.angle_gamma   90.00
#
_symmetry.space_group_name_H-M   'P 1'
#
loop_
_entity.id
_entity.type
_entity.pdbx_description
1 polymer ?
#
loop_
_entity_poly.entity_id
_entity_poly.type
_entity_poly.pdbx_seq_one_letter_code
_entity_poly.pdbx_strand_id
1 'polypeptide(L)'
;MTGEAHDIPVPQASFCLSSNHVRCPLYAGEDLPVAQVISTPTPVAVGGWRGWLAGLSTRDRRIYATLVGLLGLIIVAYAISGVVLFSNPDNPATPSATSQVLQPTSDSPTLTVSPSPNAFATAAVRQTQTAEVIAQTTTVTPSVSATSSASATTQVILASPTFVIVPPTEDVIVASATPSIPFATDLPTFEPTLSPIATTAVPTLEPTAEPTVEPTLEPTLEPTVEPTVEPTPEPIPEPTAQPTEETGGREVNQLTLFFADSTGQVLVPVSRQIAATRQSRTAAIQQLIQGARSDLRSLLPSDTQLLGLRLNNGIATANFNRIPTFGNSSLEDLGLRSIVLALTEQPEVKQVQIQVQGQNLGGLRYRPNVNPDNPQGLNGQFNTTSFLPLYFQQSSGRWVRVMRLVPSTKTEARATVNELIRGAGRYSHVVSSAIPSASQVRRLVIVDGVAQLDLSAEFSQTSNPQAAVDALVLALTSFSSVQQVQITVEGQSLSSIWGATFSNPFVRPQLNPE
;
A
#
# COMPACT_ATOMS: atom_id res chain seq x y z
N MET A 1 -31.68 5.54 33.82
CA MET A 1 -30.24 5.88 33.74
C MET A 1 -29.98 6.37 32.32
N THR A 2 -29.43 7.57 32.16
CA THR A 2 -29.18 8.21 30.87
C THR A 2 -27.93 7.61 30.24
N GLY A 3 -28.09 6.90 29.11
CA GLY A 3 -27.00 6.26 28.38
C GLY A 3 -26.29 7.25 27.46
N GLU A 4 -25.43 8.09 28.02
CA GLU A 4 -24.57 9.00 27.25
C GLU A 4 -23.34 8.24 26.74
N ALA A 5 -23.01 8.37 25.46
CA ALA A 5 -21.85 7.68 24.89
C ALA A 5 -20.55 8.38 25.31
N HIS A 6 -19.61 7.64 25.88
CA HIS A 6 -18.25 8.09 26.17
C HIS A 6 -17.26 7.40 25.24
N ASP A 7 -16.40 8.18 24.57
CA ASP A 7 -15.26 7.65 23.84
C ASP A 7 -14.21 7.09 24.82
N ILE A 8 -13.81 5.85 24.61
CA ILE A 8 -12.79 5.16 25.43
C ILE A 8 -11.45 5.17 24.67
N PRO A 9 -10.39 5.81 25.18
CA PRO A 9 -9.14 6.04 24.43
C PRO A 9 -8.13 4.86 24.51
N VAL A 10 -8.59 3.62 24.64
CA VAL A 10 -7.74 2.42 24.79
C VAL A 10 -8.33 1.18 24.10
N PRO A 11 -7.52 0.15 23.79
CA PRO A 11 -8.01 -1.04 23.09
C PRO A 11 -9.16 -1.73 23.85
N GLN A 12 -10.28 -1.98 23.15
CA GLN A 12 -11.53 -2.41 23.77
C GLN A 12 -11.42 -3.76 24.51
N ALA A 13 -10.54 -4.66 24.05
CA ALA A 13 -10.29 -5.94 24.72
C ALA A 13 -9.77 -5.78 26.16
N SER A 14 -8.85 -4.84 26.40
CA SER A 14 -8.32 -4.52 27.74
C SER A 14 -9.40 -3.98 28.68
N PHE A 15 -10.34 -3.19 28.15
CA PHE A 15 -11.44 -2.63 28.93
C PHE A 15 -12.44 -3.73 29.36
N CYS A 16 -12.90 -4.58 28.42
CA CYS A 16 -13.77 -5.73 28.71
C CYS A 16 -13.19 -6.63 29.82
N LEU A 17 -11.89 -6.95 29.75
CA LEU A 17 -11.21 -7.81 30.71
C LEU A 17 -11.05 -7.18 32.10
N SER A 18 -10.82 -5.86 32.19
CA SER A 18 -10.64 -5.17 33.48
C SER A 18 -11.91 -5.08 34.33
N SER A 19 -13.09 -5.29 33.74
CA SER A 19 -14.40 -5.12 34.39
C SER A 19 -15.17 -6.43 34.58
N ASN A 20 -14.52 -7.60 34.46
CA ASN A 20 -15.12 -8.93 34.67
C ASN A 20 -16.37 -9.23 33.81
N HIS A 21 -16.49 -8.63 32.62
CA HIS A 21 -17.57 -8.96 31.67
C HIS A 21 -17.24 -10.26 30.93
N VAL A 22 -18.05 -11.31 31.17
CA VAL A 22 -17.85 -12.64 30.55
C VAL A 22 -18.36 -12.73 29.10
N ARG A 23 -19.11 -11.72 28.61
CA ARG A 23 -19.59 -11.61 27.23
C ARG A 23 -19.59 -10.14 26.79
N CYS A 24 -18.84 -9.80 25.74
CA CYS A 24 -18.86 -8.47 25.13
C CYS A 24 -19.64 -8.50 23.80
N PRO A 25 -20.71 -7.68 23.63
CA PRO A 25 -21.81 -7.94 22.67
C PRO A 25 -21.52 -7.57 21.19
N LEU A 26 -20.26 -7.48 20.79
CA LEU A 26 -19.85 -7.21 19.40
C LEU A 26 -18.91 -8.26 18.80
N TYR A 27 -18.55 -9.31 19.56
CA TYR A 27 -17.93 -10.51 18.99
C TYR A 27 -19.01 -11.55 18.68
N ALA A 28 -19.15 -11.88 17.40
CA ALA A 28 -20.11 -12.87 16.93
C ALA A 28 -19.63 -14.30 17.24
N GLY A 29 -20.16 -14.88 18.31
CA GLY A 29 -20.52 -16.31 18.32
C GLY A 29 -19.42 -17.36 18.27
N GLU A 30 -18.26 -17.16 18.90
CA GLU A 30 -17.37 -18.27 19.29
C GLU A 30 -17.21 -18.34 20.81
N ASP A 31 -17.30 -19.56 21.35
CA ASP A 31 -17.02 -19.81 22.77
C ASP A 31 -15.52 -19.66 23.05
N LEU A 32 -15.18 -18.84 24.05
CA LEU A 32 -13.81 -18.64 24.47
C LEU A 32 -13.21 -19.98 24.95
N PRO A 33 -12.00 -20.36 24.51
CA PRO A 33 -11.37 -21.59 24.98
C PRO A 33 -11.15 -21.51 26.49
N VAL A 34 -11.67 -22.52 27.20
CA VAL A 34 -11.53 -22.65 28.66
C VAL A 34 -10.06 -22.57 29.03
N ALA A 35 -9.73 -21.68 29.96
CA ALA A 35 -8.37 -21.39 30.36
C ALA A 35 -7.62 -22.67 30.77
N GLN A 36 -6.65 -23.08 29.93
CA GLN A 36 -5.61 -23.99 30.38
C GLN A 36 -4.85 -23.32 31.52
N VAL A 37 -4.58 -24.09 32.58
CA VAL A 37 -3.92 -23.60 33.79
C VAL A 37 -2.57 -23.01 33.43
N ILE A 38 -2.46 -21.67 33.48
CA ILE A 38 -1.20 -20.97 33.28
C ILE A 38 -0.33 -21.32 34.49
N SER A 39 0.64 -22.21 34.28
CA SER A 39 1.74 -22.42 35.21
C SER A 39 2.40 -21.07 35.48
N THR A 40 2.49 -20.69 36.75
CA THR A 40 2.94 -19.37 37.19
C THR A 40 4.23 -18.94 36.48
N PRO A 41 4.27 -17.81 35.75
CA PRO A 41 5.52 -17.29 35.25
C PRO A 41 6.40 -16.92 36.45
N THR A 42 7.62 -17.43 36.47
CA THR A 42 8.64 -17.03 37.44
C THR A 42 8.85 -15.52 37.36
N PRO A 43 8.98 -14.81 38.50
CA PRO A 43 9.13 -13.36 38.49
C PRO A 43 10.43 -12.98 37.79
N VAL A 44 10.31 -12.26 36.67
CA VAL A 44 11.46 -11.71 35.94
C VAL A 44 12.15 -10.68 36.83
N ALA A 45 13.40 -10.95 37.18
CA ALA A 45 14.18 -10.09 38.06
C ALA A 45 14.45 -8.72 37.43
N VAL A 46 13.84 -7.67 37.98
CA VAL A 46 14.18 -6.27 37.68
C VAL A 46 15.56 -5.98 38.29
N GLY A 47 16.62 -6.01 37.49
CA GLY A 47 18.00 -6.08 38.01
C GLY A 47 19.13 -5.63 37.08
N GLY A 48 18.89 -4.62 36.23
CA GLY A 48 19.92 -3.94 35.45
C GLY A 48 20.67 -4.79 34.41
N TRP A 49 21.74 -4.21 33.82
CA TRP A 49 22.48 -4.81 32.70
C TRP A 49 23.08 -6.19 33.01
N ARG A 50 23.43 -6.45 34.29
CA ARG A 50 23.98 -7.74 34.74
C ARG A 50 22.91 -8.84 34.80
N GLY A 51 21.68 -8.50 35.21
CA GLY A 51 20.54 -9.43 35.20
C GLY A 51 20.12 -9.79 33.77
N TRP A 52 20.08 -8.79 32.88
CA TRP A 52 19.80 -9.00 31.45
C TRP A 52 20.85 -9.92 30.79
N LEU A 53 22.15 -9.70 31.04
CA LEU A 53 23.23 -10.53 30.52
C LEU A 53 23.25 -11.97 31.06
N ALA A 54 22.64 -12.22 32.22
CA ALA A 54 22.51 -13.56 32.81
C ALA A 54 21.36 -14.38 32.18
N GLY A 55 20.36 -13.73 31.58
CA GLY A 55 19.25 -14.38 30.89
C GLY A 55 19.52 -14.76 29.43
N LEU A 56 20.68 -14.39 28.87
CA LEU A 56 21.05 -14.67 27.48
C LEU A 56 21.68 -16.06 27.32
N SER A 57 21.44 -16.70 26.17
CA SER A 57 22.09 -17.98 25.85
C SER A 57 23.61 -17.83 25.74
N THR A 58 24.35 -18.93 25.91
CA THR A 58 25.82 -18.96 25.78
C THR A 58 26.31 -18.48 24.41
N ARG A 59 25.49 -18.63 23.35
CA ARG A 59 25.78 -18.14 22.00
C ARG A 59 25.59 -16.62 21.93
N ASP A 60 24.45 -16.12 22.40
CA ASP A 60 24.12 -14.69 22.33
C ASP A 60 25.07 -13.87 23.19
N ARG A 61 25.43 -14.38 24.38
CA ARG A 61 26.41 -13.76 25.27
C ARG A 61 27.80 -13.61 24.64
N ARG A 62 28.19 -14.49 23.70
CA ARG A 62 29.41 -14.32 22.89
C ARG A 62 29.23 -13.22 21.84
N ILE A 63 28.09 -13.17 21.16
CA ILE A 63 27.77 -12.15 20.13
C ILE A 63 27.73 -10.74 20.75
N TYR A 64 27.08 -10.56 21.91
CA TYR A 64 27.07 -9.27 22.60
C TYR A 64 28.45 -8.88 23.13
N ALA A 65 29.27 -9.82 23.59
CA ALA A 65 30.63 -9.54 24.00
C ALA A 65 31.52 -9.05 22.84
N THR A 66 31.41 -9.65 21.65
CA THR A 66 32.18 -9.18 20.47
C THR A 66 31.68 -7.83 19.98
N LEU A 67 30.37 -7.56 19.97
CA LEU A 67 29.80 -6.26 19.61
C LEU A 67 30.26 -5.13 20.55
N VAL A 68 30.25 -5.36 21.87
CA VAL A 68 30.74 -4.38 22.85
C VAL A 68 32.26 -4.17 22.73
N GLY A 69 33.03 -5.23 22.47
CA GLY A 69 34.46 -5.13 22.20
C GLY A 69 34.78 -4.29 20.96
N LEU A 70 34.03 -4.50 19.87
CA LEU A 70 34.18 -3.75 18.62
C LEU A 70 33.80 -2.27 18.80
N LEU A 71 32.73 -1.98 19.56
CA LEU A 71 32.35 -0.61 19.93
C LEU A 71 33.46 0.09 20.74
N GLY A 72 34.07 -0.62 21.70
CA GLY A 72 35.21 -0.12 22.47
C GLY A 72 36.43 0.21 21.58
N LEU A 73 36.76 -0.65 20.62
CA LEU A 73 37.82 -0.42 19.64
C LEU A 73 37.57 0.84 18.79
N ILE A 74 36.33 1.04 18.33
CA ILE A 74 35.93 2.24 17.59
C ILE A 74 36.11 3.50 18.44
N ILE A 75 35.66 3.49 19.71
CA ILE A 75 35.81 4.63 20.62
C ILE A 75 37.29 4.97 20.85
N VAL A 76 38.16 3.95 21.03
CA VAL A 76 39.61 4.15 21.16
C VAL A 76 40.22 4.73 19.88
N ALA A 77 39.83 4.24 18.71
CA ALA A 77 40.30 4.77 17.43
C ALA A 77 39.90 6.26 17.25
N TYR A 78 38.67 6.64 17.62
CA TYR A 78 38.22 8.03 17.59
C TYR A 78 38.96 8.90 18.62
N ALA A 79 39.22 8.40 19.82
CA ALA A 79 40.00 9.12 20.83
C ALA A 79 41.44 9.40 20.37
N ILE A 80 42.11 8.40 19.80
CA ILE A 80 43.46 8.55 19.23
C ILE A 80 43.46 9.54 18.06
N SER A 81 42.51 9.39 17.13
CA SER A 81 42.38 10.30 15.97
C SER A 81 42.11 11.75 16.39
N GLY A 82 41.29 11.95 17.43
CA GLY A 82 41.03 13.25 18.03
C GLY A 82 42.30 13.88 18.64
N VAL A 83 43.09 13.10 19.39
CA VAL A 83 44.35 13.60 19.99
C VAL A 83 45.37 13.97 18.91
N VAL A 84 45.48 13.21 17.82
CA VAL A 84 46.38 13.51 16.69
C VAL A 84 46.00 14.83 16.00
N LEU A 85 44.71 15.14 15.87
CA LEU A 85 44.23 16.41 15.30
C LEU A 85 44.52 17.64 16.18
N PHE A 86 44.63 17.48 17.51
CA PHE A 86 44.95 18.57 18.44
C PHE A 86 46.44 18.70 18.77
N SER A 87 47.28 17.74 18.38
CA SER A 87 48.71 17.70 18.75
C SER A 87 49.66 18.15 17.65
N ASN A 88 49.15 18.51 16.46
CA ASN A 88 49.97 18.86 15.29
C ASN A 88 49.99 20.39 15.11
N PRO A 89 51.09 21.10 15.39
CA PRO A 89 51.12 22.57 15.40
C PRO A 89 51.13 23.22 14.00
N ASP A 90 51.40 22.45 12.95
CA ASP A 90 51.62 22.95 11.59
C ASP A 90 50.44 22.64 10.64
N ASN A 91 49.30 23.30 10.83
CA ASN A 91 48.26 23.36 9.78
C ASN A 91 47.50 24.70 9.81
N PRO A 92 47.38 25.44 8.69
CA PRO A 92 46.98 26.85 8.72
C PRO A 92 45.46 27.07 8.78
N ALA A 93 45.09 27.99 9.67
CA ALA A 93 43.87 28.81 9.75
C ALA A 93 42.61 28.42 8.93
N THR A 94 41.55 28.08 9.66
CA THR A 94 40.16 28.27 9.20
C THR A 94 39.78 29.77 9.14
N PRO A 95 38.88 30.18 8.23
CA PRO A 95 38.45 31.58 8.13
C PRO A 95 37.58 31.98 9.33
N SER A 96 37.90 33.11 9.96
CA SER A 96 37.16 33.63 11.11
C SER A 96 35.83 34.26 10.69
N ALA A 97 34.74 33.89 11.37
CA ALA A 97 33.48 34.61 11.30
C ALA A 97 33.57 35.91 12.12
N THR A 98 33.69 37.05 11.46
CA THR A 98 33.74 38.37 12.12
C THR A 98 32.35 38.79 12.59
N SER A 99 32.08 38.65 13.88
CA SER A 99 30.94 39.30 14.54
C SER A 99 31.14 40.82 14.56
N GLN A 100 30.50 41.56 13.66
CA GLN A 100 30.41 43.01 13.78
C GLN A 100 29.31 43.40 14.78
N VAL A 101 29.74 43.92 15.93
CA VAL A 101 28.90 44.67 16.87
C VAL A 101 28.78 46.09 16.33
N LEU A 102 27.55 46.56 16.10
CA LEU A 102 27.27 47.98 15.82
C LEU A 102 26.49 48.59 16.99
N GLN A 103 27.06 49.64 17.56
CA GLN A 103 26.43 50.46 18.61
C GLN A 103 25.30 51.33 18.04
N PRO A 104 24.32 51.75 18.86
CA PRO A 104 23.24 52.60 18.40
C PRO A 104 23.73 54.04 18.20
N THR A 105 23.60 54.57 16.98
CA THR A 105 23.67 56.01 16.72
C THR A 105 22.26 56.59 16.69
N SER A 106 22.04 57.61 17.51
CA SER A 106 20.94 58.55 17.33
C SER A 106 21.06 59.20 15.97
N ASP A 107 19.99 59.14 15.16
CA ASP A 107 19.42 60.36 14.55
C ASP A 107 18.04 60.07 13.95
N SER A 108 17.11 61.01 14.20
CA SER A 108 15.73 60.96 13.72
C SER A 108 15.58 61.69 12.39
N PRO A 109 14.83 61.14 11.44
CA PRO A 109 14.06 61.95 10.51
C PRO A 109 12.56 61.78 10.78
N THR A 110 11.93 62.88 11.20
CA THR A 110 10.46 63.01 11.25
C THR A 110 9.89 62.88 9.84
N LEU A 111 8.98 61.92 9.62
CA LEU A 111 8.12 61.92 8.44
C LEU A 111 6.65 62.07 8.84
N THR A 112 6.04 63.10 8.26
CA THR A 112 4.71 63.61 8.57
C THR A 112 3.62 62.77 7.92
N VAL A 113 2.64 62.35 8.72
CA VAL A 113 1.37 61.82 8.21
C VAL A 113 0.55 62.99 7.65
N SER A 114 0.24 62.95 6.36
CA SER A 114 -0.67 63.91 5.71
C SER A 114 -1.97 63.19 5.33
N PRO A 115 -3.12 63.56 5.91
CA PRO A 115 -4.41 63.01 5.53
C PRO A 115 -4.99 63.78 4.33
N SER A 116 -5.51 63.06 3.33
CA SER A 116 -6.30 63.66 2.25
C SER A 116 -7.79 63.30 2.41
N PRO A 117 -8.70 64.29 2.45
CA PRO A 117 -10.12 64.04 2.66
C PRO A 117 -10.89 63.90 1.34
N ASN A 118 -12.05 63.23 1.39
CA ASN A 118 -13.28 63.79 0.85
C ASN A 118 -14.50 63.07 1.41
N ALA A 119 -15.45 63.84 1.93
CA ALA A 119 -16.73 63.37 2.47
C ALA A 119 -17.86 64.21 1.88
N PHE A 120 -18.90 63.55 1.37
CA PHE A 120 -20.26 64.07 1.17
C PHE A 120 -21.19 62.84 0.98
N ALA A 121 -22.41 62.76 1.49
CA ALA A 121 -23.04 63.51 2.58
C ALA A 121 -24.22 62.71 3.16
N THR A 122 -24.66 63.09 4.35
CA THR A 122 -25.74 62.50 5.14
C THR A 122 -27.14 62.71 4.52
N ALA A 123 -28.01 61.70 4.60
CA ALA A 123 -29.45 61.90 4.76
C ALA A 123 -30.10 60.71 5.48
N ALA A 124 -30.55 60.93 6.71
CA ALA A 124 -31.57 60.10 7.34
C ALA A 124 -32.92 60.83 7.23
N VAL A 125 -34.05 60.11 7.19
CA VAL A 125 -35.30 60.48 7.91
C VAL A 125 -36.40 59.40 7.76
N ARG A 126 -37.07 59.18 8.89
CA ARG A 126 -38.34 58.50 9.24
C ARG A 126 -39.24 57.77 8.21
N GLN A 127 -39.78 56.67 8.75
CA GLN A 127 -41.14 56.12 8.60
C GLN A 127 -42.25 57.09 8.15
N THR A 128 -43.19 56.63 7.30
CA THR A 128 -44.64 56.63 7.60
C THR A 128 -45.42 55.62 6.72
N GLN A 129 -46.58 55.17 7.20
CA GLN A 129 -47.64 54.44 6.45
C GLN A 129 -48.39 55.44 5.52
N THR A 130 -49.21 55.07 4.52
CA THR A 130 -50.47 54.25 4.52
C THR A 130 -50.72 53.66 3.10
N ALA A 131 -51.29 52.46 2.94
CA ALA A 131 -52.73 52.13 2.77
C ALA A 131 -53.42 52.80 1.55
N GLU A 132 -54.36 52.19 0.80
CA GLU A 132 -55.19 50.98 1.00
C GLU A 132 -55.79 50.51 -0.36
N VAL A 133 -56.39 49.31 -0.42
CA VAL A 133 -57.79 49.06 -0.89
C VAL A 133 -58.09 47.53 -0.97
N ILE A 134 -58.89 47.05 0.00
CA ILE A 134 -60.09 46.15 -0.08
C ILE A 134 -59.99 44.82 -0.90
N ALA A 135 -60.43 43.62 -0.47
CA ALA A 135 -61.26 43.13 0.66
C ALA A 135 -60.72 41.76 1.20
N GLN A 136 -60.85 41.41 2.49
CA GLN A 136 -61.96 40.65 3.14
C GLN A 136 -62.34 39.32 2.40
N THR A 137 -62.49 38.15 3.04
CA THR A 137 -63.03 37.82 4.38
C THR A 137 -62.42 36.52 4.99
N THR A 138 -62.73 36.26 6.27
CA THR A 138 -62.33 35.13 7.15
C THR A 138 -62.90 33.74 6.72
N THR A 139 -62.68 32.56 7.34
CA THR A 139 -62.41 32.17 8.75
C THR A 139 -62.05 30.66 8.90
N VAL A 140 -61.30 30.29 9.95
CA VAL A 140 -61.36 29.01 10.76
C VAL A 140 -61.03 27.63 10.14
N THR A 141 -60.11 26.92 10.81
CA THR A 141 -59.80 25.47 10.74
C THR A 141 -60.89 24.62 11.45
N PRO A 142 -61.15 23.37 11.04
CA PRO A 142 -60.68 22.27 11.90
C PRO A 142 -60.29 20.97 11.18
N SER A 143 -59.63 20.09 11.92
CA SER A 143 -59.50 18.64 11.65
C SER A 143 -60.82 17.88 11.80
N VAL A 144 -61.00 16.77 11.08
CA VAL A 144 -61.41 15.42 11.57
C VAL A 144 -61.66 14.45 10.40
N SER A 145 -61.41 13.16 10.65
CA SER A 145 -61.59 12.00 9.74
C SER A 145 -63.06 11.69 9.41
N ALA A 146 -63.34 11.10 8.22
CA ALA A 146 -64.11 9.85 8.03
C ALA A 146 -64.61 9.60 6.57
N THR A 147 -64.23 8.44 6.04
CA THR A 147 -65.06 7.44 5.31
C THR A 147 -66.26 7.84 4.42
N SER A 148 -66.27 7.42 3.15
CA SER A 148 -67.34 6.55 2.58
C SER A 148 -67.11 6.07 1.13
N SER A 149 -67.57 4.83 0.88
CA SER A 149 -68.11 4.22 -0.37
C SER A 149 -67.41 4.46 -1.72
N ALA A 150 -66.74 3.48 -2.37
CA ALA A 150 -67.15 2.14 -2.84
C ALA A 150 -67.86 2.11 -4.22
N SER A 151 -67.24 1.44 -5.21
CA SER A 151 -67.86 0.33 -5.98
C SER A 151 -66.87 -0.35 -6.95
N ALA A 152 -66.96 -1.69 -7.08
CA ALA A 152 -66.72 -2.55 -8.26
C ALA A 152 -65.40 -2.50 -9.07
N THR A 153 -64.82 -3.58 -9.61
CA THR A 153 -64.93 -5.07 -9.46
C THR A 153 -63.66 -5.71 -10.06
N THR A 154 -63.37 -6.98 -9.72
CA THR A 154 -62.39 -7.91 -10.34
C THR A 154 -61.00 -7.96 -9.69
N GLN A 155 -60.79 -8.97 -8.84
CA GLN A 155 -59.46 -9.45 -8.44
C GLN A 155 -59.20 -10.83 -9.05
N VAL A 156 -57.98 -11.05 -9.53
CA VAL A 156 -57.44 -12.37 -9.87
C VAL A 156 -56.59 -12.84 -8.69
N ILE A 157 -56.87 -14.04 -8.17
CA ILE A 157 -56.14 -14.64 -7.05
C ILE A 157 -54.95 -15.42 -7.59
N LEU A 158 -53.74 -15.08 -7.12
CA LEU A 158 -52.54 -15.92 -7.22
C LEU A 158 -51.72 -15.72 -5.94
N ALA A 159 -51.81 -16.70 -5.03
CA ALA A 159 -51.12 -16.69 -3.75
C ALA A 159 -49.77 -17.42 -3.82
N SER A 160 -48.85 -17.00 -2.96
CA SER A 160 -47.48 -17.51 -2.81
C SER A 160 -47.41 -18.98 -2.34
N PRO A 161 -46.40 -19.76 -2.80
CA PRO A 161 -46.13 -21.08 -2.26
C PRO A 161 -45.30 -21.01 -0.95
N THR A 162 -45.85 -21.56 0.14
CA THR A 162 -45.12 -21.83 1.38
C THR A 162 -44.66 -23.29 1.38
N PHE A 163 -43.36 -23.55 1.52
CA PHE A 163 -42.84 -24.91 1.66
C PHE A 163 -42.99 -25.43 3.10
N VAL A 164 -43.50 -26.65 3.25
CA VAL A 164 -43.59 -27.37 4.53
C VAL A 164 -42.63 -28.56 4.49
N ILE A 165 -41.82 -28.71 5.54
CA ILE A 165 -40.91 -29.85 5.72
C ILE A 165 -41.62 -30.91 6.56
N VAL A 166 -41.59 -32.16 6.10
CA VAL A 166 -42.07 -33.34 6.83
C VAL A 166 -40.88 -34.26 7.12
N PRO A 167 -40.65 -34.71 8.37
CA PRO A 167 -39.56 -35.62 8.69
C PRO A 167 -39.92 -37.10 8.42
N PRO A 168 -38.94 -37.97 8.09
CA PRO A 168 -39.14 -39.41 8.08
C PRO A 168 -39.02 -40.02 9.49
N THR A 169 -39.79 -41.07 9.74
CA THR A 169 -39.86 -41.83 11.01
C THR A 169 -38.77 -42.90 11.12
N GLU A 170 -38.20 -43.06 12.31
CA GLU A 170 -37.42 -44.25 12.69
C GLU A 170 -38.34 -45.43 13.06
N ASP A 171 -37.87 -46.66 12.85
CA ASP A 171 -38.35 -47.84 13.58
C ASP A 171 -37.16 -48.78 13.87
N VAL A 172 -37.14 -49.35 15.07
CA VAL A 172 -36.02 -50.11 15.66
C VAL A 172 -36.48 -51.54 15.99
N ILE A 173 -35.79 -52.59 15.51
CA ILE A 173 -35.69 -53.92 16.20
C ILE A 173 -34.29 -54.55 15.95
N VAL A 174 -33.88 -55.45 16.84
CA VAL A 174 -32.52 -55.92 17.13
C VAL A 174 -32.33 -57.44 16.85
N ALA A 175 -31.06 -57.87 16.68
CA ALA A 175 -30.49 -59.22 16.94
C ALA A 175 -30.52 -60.38 15.89
N SER A 176 -29.28 -60.74 15.49
CA SER A 176 -28.66 -62.08 15.65
C SER A 176 -28.81 -63.20 14.60
N ALA A 177 -27.80 -64.08 14.64
CA ALA A 177 -27.60 -65.38 13.99
C ALA A 177 -27.02 -65.46 12.54
N THR A 178 -26.09 -66.40 12.40
CA THR A 178 -25.27 -66.84 11.25
C THR A 178 -25.96 -67.98 10.45
N PRO A 179 -25.33 -68.68 9.46
CA PRO A 179 -24.14 -68.44 8.63
C PRO A 179 -24.37 -68.62 7.09
N SER A 180 -23.37 -68.32 6.24
CA SER A 180 -22.89 -69.21 5.13
C SER A 180 -21.67 -68.64 4.36
N ILE A 181 -20.82 -69.54 3.87
CA ILE A 181 -19.49 -69.42 3.18
C ILE A 181 -19.64 -70.18 1.82
N PRO A 182 -18.77 -70.15 0.75
CA PRO A 182 -17.45 -69.51 0.44
C PRO A 182 -17.52 -68.61 -0.84
N PHE A 183 -16.47 -68.12 -1.55
CA PHE A 183 -15.01 -68.40 -1.75
C PHE A 183 -14.25 -67.06 -1.89
N ALA A 184 -13.03 -66.87 -1.34
CA ALA A 184 -11.69 -66.93 -2.00
C ALA A 184 -11.52 -66.01 -3.24
N THR A 185 -10.44 -65.25 -3.47
CA THR A 185 -9.13 -64.99 -2.79
C THR A 185 -8.56 -63.65 -3.40
N ASP A 186 -7.45 -63.00 -3.01
CA ASP A 186 -6.28 -63.30 -2.16
C ASP A 186 -5.60 -61.98 -1.64
N LEU A 187 -4.34 -62.09 -1.16
CA LEU A 187 -3.29 -61.07 -0.90
C LEU A 187 -3.29 -60.31 0.46
N PRO A 188 -2.25 -60.48 1.30
CA PRO A 188 -2.11 -59.83 2.61
C PRO A 188 -1.21 -58.58 2.64
N THR A 189 -1.39 -57.79 3.70
CA THR A 189 -0.64 -56.55 4.05
C THR A 189 0.25 -56.78 5.29
N PHE A 190 0.86 -55.70 5.82
CA PHE A 190 1.60 -55.55 7.10
C PHE A 190 3.10 -55.96 7.07
N GLU A 191 4.06 -55.23 7.68
CA GLU A 191 4.13 -53.85 8.23
C GLU A 191 5.64 -53.48 8.41
N PRO A 192 6.04 -52.21 8.64
CA PRO A 192 7.45 -51.82 8.77
C PRO A 192 7.94 -51.74 10.23
N THR A 193 9.16 -52.22 10.49
CA THR A 193 9.81 -52.19 11.83
C THR A 193 10.97 -51.19 11.89
N LEU A 194 11.20 -50.60 13.07
CA LEU A 194 11.97 -49.37 13.28
C LEU A 194 13.47 -49.56 13.64
N SER A 195 14.20 -48.46 13.41
CA SER A 195 15.31 -47.92 14.21
C SER A 195 16.79 -48.28 13.90
N PRO A 196 17.74 -47.36 14.22
CA PRO A 196 19.05 -47.27 13.55
C PRO A 196 20.25 -47.69 14.42
N ILE A 197 21.40 -47.90 13.78
CA ILE A 197 22.71 -48.05 14.44
C ILE A 197 23.58 -46.84 14.10
N ALA A 198 24.16 -46.22 15.12
CA ALA A 198 25.15 -45.15 15.00
C ALA A 198 26.55 -45.69 15.29
N THR A 199 27.55 -45.27 14.51
CA THR A 199 28.96 -45.34 14.92
C THR A 199 29.78 -44.24 14.26
N THR A 200 30.59 -43.55 15.06
CA THR A 200 31.44 -42.42 14.65
C THR A 200 32.88 -42.71 15.06
N ALA A 201 33.84 -42.70 14.13
CA ALA A 201 35.26 -42.49 14.41
C ALA A 201 36.06 -42.28 13.11
N VAL A 202 37.02 -41.35 13.13
CA VAL A 202 38.02 -41.07 12.08
C VAL A 202 39.39 -41.40 12.69
N PRO A 203 40.40 -41.79 11.89
CA PRO A 203 41.55 -40.87 11.81
C PRO A 203 42.22 -40.74 10.41
N THR A 204 42.88 -39.61 10.27
CA THR A 204 43.82 -39.12 9.25
C THR A 204 44.92 -40.09 8.77
N LEU A 205 45.32 -39.96 7.49
CA LEU A 205 46.72 -39.73 7.06
C LEU A 205 46.75 -38.97 5.71
N GLU A 206 47.72 -38.07 5.54
CA GLU A 206 48.05 -37.34 4.30
C GLU A 206 48.91 -38.20 3.35
N PRO A 207 49.13 -37.76 2.09
CA PRO A 207 50.48 -37.26 1.82
C PRO A 207 50.56 -35.99 0.95
N THR A 208 51.52 -35.15 1.31
CA THR A 208 51.97 -33.94 0.58
C THR A 208 53.09 -34.28 -0.42
N ALA A 209 53.09 -33.68 -1.61
CA ALA A 209 54.29 -33.47 -2.41
C ALA A 209 54.09 -32.33 -3.44
N GLU A 210 55.05 -31.40 -3.49
CA GLU A 210 55.12 -30.31 -4.47
C GLU A 210 55.63 -30.82 -5.84
N PRO A 211 55.70 -29.93 -6.85
CA PRO A 211 57.05 -29.51 -7.20
C PRO A 211 57.23 -27.99 -7.36
N THR A 212 58.29 -27.48 -6.73
CA THR A 212 58.81 -26.12 -6.89
C THR A 212 60.21 -26.17 -7.51
N VAL A 213 60.40 -25.68 -8.74
CA VAL A 213 61.74 -25.30 -9.26
C VAL A 213 61.60 -24.15 -10.27
N GLU A 214 62.34 -23.06 -10.07
CA GLU A 214 62.52 -21.95 -11.02
C GLU A 214 63.49 -22.33 -12.16
N PRO A 215 63.54 -21.52 -13.23
CA PRO A 215 64.85 -20.93 -13.53
C PRO A 215 64.80 -19.41 -13.72
N THR A 216 65.88 -18.76 -13.31
CA THR A 216 66.03 -17.31 -13.20
C THR A 216 66.98 -16.73 -14.29
N LEU A 217 66.81 -15.44 -14.59
CA LEU A 217 67.74 -14.51 -15.28
C LEU A 217 67.81 -14.46 -16.83
N GLU A 218 67.27 -13.34 -17.35
CA GLU A 218 67.81 -12.38 -18.34
C GLU A 218 68.33 -12.85 -19.73
N PRO A 219 67.99 -12.07 -20.77
CA PRO A 219 68.98 -11.11 -21.27
C PRO A 219 68.50 -9.65 -21.34
N THR A 220 69.48 -8.76 -21.30
CA THR A 220 69.36 -7.29 -21.30
C THR A 220 69.23 -6.66 -22.71
N LEU A 221 68.48 -5.56 -22.74
CA LEU A 221 68.68 -4.31 -23.51
C LEU A 221 69.40 -4.36 -24.88
N GLU A 222 68.72 -3.89 -25.94
CA GLU A 222 68.86 -2.49 -26.42
C GLU A 222 67.78 -2.09 -27.46
N PRO A 223 67.34 -0.81 -27.53
CA PRO A 223 66.26 -0.36 -28.43
C PRO A 223 66.69 0.62 -29.54
N THR A 224 66.24 0.38 -30.77
CA THR A 224 65.97 1.38 -31.85
C THR A 224 65.28 0.60 -33.00
N VAL A 225 64.33 1.13 -33.78
CA VAL A 225 64.35 2.35 -34.61
C VAL A 225 62.93 2.94 -34.77
N GLU A 226 62.76 4.25 -34.60
CA GLU A 226 61.61 5.05 -35.09
C GLU A 226 61.78 5.34 -36.61
N PRO A 227 60.71 5.41 -37.45
CA PRO A 227 59.78 6.55 -37.38
C PRO A 227 58.30 6.35 -37.82
N THR A 228 57.45 7.19 -37.21
CA THR A 228 56.34 7.98 -37.81
C THR A 228 55.43 7.34 -38.88
N VAL A 229 54.18 7.00 -38.48
CA VAL A 229 52.94 7.63 -39.02
C VAL A 229 51.88 7.64 -37.90
N GLU A 230 51.23 8.78 -37.65
CA GLU A 230 50.05 8.84 -36.78
C GLU A 230 48.82 8.24 -37.48
N PRO A 231 48.08 7.30 -36.88
CA PRO A 231 46.65 7.22 -37.09
C PRO A 231 46.00 8.26 -36.16
N THR A 232 45.58 9.39 -36.72
CA THR A 232 44.66 10.31 -36.05
C THR A 232 43.49 9.50 -35.48
N PRO A 233 43.22 9.51 -34.15
CA PRO A 233 41.95 9.03 -33.68
C PRO A 233 40.89 9.98 -34.26
N GLU A 234 40.07 9.48 -35.17
CA GLU A 234 38.86 10.20 -35.57
C GLU A 234 38.13 10.60 -34.28
N PRO A 235 37.78 11.88 -34.10
CA PRO A 235 36.93 12.23 -32.98
C PRO A 235 35.63 11.47 -33.17
N ILE A 236 35.38 10.50 -32.29
CA ILE A 236 34.03 9.98 -32.06
C ILE A 236 33.19 11.24 -31.89
N PRO A 237 32.20 11.52 -32.77
CA PRO A 237 31.33 12.65 -32.53
C PRO A 237 30.69 12.38 -31.17
N GLU A 238 30.95 13.29 -30.22
CA GLU A 238 30.12 13.38 -29.02
C GLU A 238 28.67 13.25 -29.47
N PRO A 239 27.79 12.55 -28.73
CA PRO A 239 26.40 12.46 -29.11
C PRO A 239 25.82 13.86 -29.12
N THR A 240 25.83 14.48 -30.30
CA THR A 240 25.12 15.69 -30.62
C THR A 240 23.67 15.29 -30.50
N ALA A 241 23.14 15.44 -29.28
CA ALA A 241 21.74 15.63 -29.07
C ALA A 241 21.38 16.79 -29.98
N GLN A 242 20.89 16.45 -31.18
CA GLN A 242 20.25 17.42 -32.04
C GLN A 242 19.25 18.13 -31.15
N PRO A 243 19.26 19.47 -31.07
CA PRO A 243 18.26 20.17 -30.31
C PRO A 243 16.92 19.80 -30.96
N THR A 244 16.18 18.90 -30.31
CA THR A 244 14.76 18.71 -30.54
C THR A 244 14.18 20.11 -30.54
N GLU A 245 13.60 20.53 -31.66
CA GLU A 245 13.09 21.88 -31.81
C GLU A 245 12.24 22.23 -30.59
N GLU A 246 12.61 23.34 -29.94
CA GLU A 246 12.08 23.71 -28.63
C GLU A 246 10.66 24.27 -28.78
N THR A 247 9.71 23.43 -29.19
CA THR A 247 8.32 23.56 -28.73
C THR A 247 8.34 23.47 -27.22
N GLY A 248 8.48 24.63 -26.57
CA GLY A 248 8.74 24.82 -25.14
C GLY A 248 8.11 23.73 -24.29
N GLY A 249 8.91 22.71 -24.01
CA GLY A 249 8.44 21.45 -23.46
C GLY A 249 7.96 21.70 -22.06
N ARG A 250 6.63 21.79 -21.89
CA ARG A 250 6.03 21.89 -20.56
C ARG A 250 6.44 20.63 -19.81
N GLU A 251 7.43 20.77 -18.93
CA GLU A 251 7.72 19.77 -17.91
C GLU A 251 6.39 19.44 -17.24
N VAL A 252 6.04 18.16 -17.18
CA VAL A 252 4.75 17.68 -16.65
C VAL A 252 5.00 16.72 -15.50
N ASN A 253 4.33 16.96 -14.38
CA ASN A 253 4.26 15.97 -13.30
C ASN A 253 3.09 15.02 -13.55
N GLN A 254 3.33 13.74 -13.33
CA GLN A 254 2.30 12.70 -13.32
C GLN A 254 1.89 12.41 -11.87
N LEU A 255 0.58 12.46 -11.59
CA LEU A 255 0.03 12.23 -10.26
C LEU A 255 -0.90 11.02 -10.26
N THR A 256 -0.75 10.13 -9.28
CA THR A 256 -1.72 9.06 -9.02
C THR A 256 -2.76 9.56 -8.02
N LEU A 257 -4.01 9.66 -8.48
CA LEU A 257 -5.17 10.10 -7.71
C LEU A 257 -6.12 8.91 -7.51
N PHE A 258 -7.04 8.99 -6.54
CA PHE A 258 -7.98 7.91 -6.25
C PHE A 258 -9.40 8.45 -6.14
N PHE A 259 -10.26 8.07 -7.06
CA PHE A 259 -11.69 8.42 -7.04
C PHE A 259 -12.53 7.17 -6.79
N ALA A 260 -13.82 7.31 -6.53
CA ALA A 260 -14.71 6.16 -6.49
C ALA A 260 -15.27 5.87 -7.88
N ASP A 261 -15.63 4.60 -8.13
CA ASP A 261 -16.55 4.28 -9.22
C ASP A 261 -17.95 4.89 -8.95
N SER A 262 -18.84 4.82 -9.94
CA SER A 262 -20.21 5.35 -9.84
C SER A 262 -21.02 4.74 -8.68
N THR A 263 -20.73 3.50 -8.28
CA THR A 263 -21.41 2.83 -7.16
C THR A 263 -20.80 3.15 -5.79
N GLY A 264 -19.56 3.64 -5.73
CA GLY A 264 -18.83 3.84 -4.48
C GLY A 264 -18.26 2.58 -3.85
N GLN A 265 -18.23 1.45 -4.57
CA GLN A 265 -17.74 0.16 -4.06
C GLN A 265 -16.24 -0.05 -4.23
N VAL A 266 -15.61 0.60 -5.22
CA VAL A 266 -14.17 0.49 -5.48
C VAL A 266 -13.52 1.86 -5.65
N LEU A 267 -12.30 1.98 -5.12
CA LEU A 267 -11.41 3.10 -5.41
C LEU A 267 -10.66 2.82 -6.72
N VAL A 268 -10.83 3.71 -7.68
CA VAL A 268 -10.20 3.63 -9.00
C VAL A 268 -8.97 4.57 -9.01
N PRO A 269 -7.75 4.04 -9.18
CA PRO A 269 -6.56 4.87 -9.36
C PRO A 269 -6.61 5.56 -10.73
N VAL A 270 -6.23 6.84 -10.80
CA VAL A 270 -6.20 7.65 -12.01
C VAL A 270 -4.82 8.29 -12.14
N SER A 271 -4.27 8.31 -13.35
CA SER A 271 -2.99 8.94 -13.63
C SER A 271 -3.20 10.27 -14.35
N ARG A 272 -3.10 11.37 -13.61
CA ARG A 272 -3.36 12.71 -14.13
C ARG A 272 -2.06 13.43 -14.47
N GLN A 273 -1.98 14.00 -15.67
CA GLN A 273 -0.90 14.90 -16.05
C GLN A 273 -1.21 16.34 -15.62
N ILE A 274 -0.23 17.01 -15.03
CA ILE A 274 -0.28 18.43 -14.63
C ILE A 274 0.99 19.16 -15.05
N ALA A 275 0.93 20.49 -15.15
CA ALA A 275 2.12 21.31 -15.34
C ALA A 275 3.13 21.12 -14.20
N ALA A 276 4.43 21.27 -14.50
CA ALA A 276 5.51 21.06 -13.54
C ALA A 276 5.37 21.89 -12.28
N THR A 277 5.65 21.24 -11.15
CA THR A 277 5.60 21.85 -9.84
C THR A 277 6.49 21.11 -8.84
N ARG A 278 7.25 21.90 -8.06
CA ARG A 278 7.97 21.40 -6.88
C ARG A 278 7.03 21.12 -5.68
N GLN A 279 5.73 21.38 -5.82
CA GLN A 279 4.72 21.18 -4.79
C GLN A 279 3.76 20.02 -5.13
N SER A 280 4.29 18.87 -5.58
CA SER A 280 3.51 17.69 -5.98
C SER A 280 2.45 17.27 -4.96
N ARG A 281 2.76 17.31 -3.66
CA ARG A 281 1.82 17.05 -2.55
C ARG A 281 0.61 17.99 -2.56
N THR A 282 0.86 19.30 -2.65
CA THR A 282 -0.18 20.34 -2.70
C THR A 282 -1.02 20.16 -3.96
N ALA A 283 -0.37 19.91 -5.10
CA ALA A 283 -1.03 19.71 -6.37
C ALA A 283 -1.91 18.44 -6.37
N ALA A 284 -1.48 17.33 -5.78
CA ALA A 284 -2.28 16.11 -5.63
C ALA A 284 -3.60 16.37 -4.89
N ILE A 285 -3.56 17.11 -3.78
CA ILE A 285 -4.77 17.48 -3.04
C ILE A 285 -5.64 18.46 -3.84
N GLN A 286 -5.06 19.46 -4.51
CA GLN A 286 -5.80 20.38 -5.37
C GLN A 286 -6.49 19.64 -6.52
N GLN A 287 -5.84 18.64 -7.12
CA GLN A 287 -6.41 17.81 -8.18
C GLN A 287 -7.52 16.87 -7.67
N LEU A 288 -7.43 16.36 -6.43
CA LEU A 288 -8.53 15.64 -5.78
C LEU A 288 -9.73 16.55 -5.52
N ILE A 289 -9.51 17.79 -5.06
CA ILE A 289 -10.56 18.80 -4.82
C ILE A 289 -11.24 19.21 -6.13
N GLN A 290 -10.49 19.35 -7.23
CA GLN A 290 -11.03 19.58 -8.57
C GLN A 290 -11.93 18.43 -9.06
N GLY A 291 -11.85 17.25 -8.43
CA GLY A 291 -12.66 16.08 -8.76
C GLY A 291 -12.11 15.28 -9.94
N ALA A 292 -12.84 14.24 -10.33
CA ALA A 292 -12.55 13.46 -11.53
C ALA A 292 -12.88 14.23 -12.80
N ARG A 293 -12.16 13.96 -13.91
CA ARG A 293 -12.45 14.54 -15.24
C ARG A 293 -13.39 13.66 -16.08
N SER A 294 -13.88 12.57 -15.50
CA SER A 294 -14.59 11.48 -16.17
C SER A 294 -15.78 11.00 -15.33
N ASP A 295 -16.44 9.88 -15.68
CA ASP A 295 -17.59 9.32 -14.96
C ASP A 295 -17.27 8.76 -13.54
N LEU A 296 -16.05 8.92 -13.04
CA LEU A 296 -15.72 8.61 -11.65
C LEU A 296 -16.34 9.63 -10.69
N ARG A 297 -16.69 9.15 -9.50
CA ARG A 297 -17.26 9.95 -8.43
C ARG A 297 -16.15 10.65 -7.64
N SER A 298 -16.18 11.99 -7.66
CA SER A 298 -15.42 12.83 -6.74
C SER A 298 -15.77 12.53 -5.28
N LEU A 299 -14.74 12.44 -4.42
CA LEU A 299 -14.88 12.03 -3.02
C LEU A 299 -14.76 13.19 -2.01
N LEU A 300 -14.40 14.38 -2.48
CA LEU A 300 -14.27 15.60 -1.69
C LEU A 300 -15.37 16.60 -2.13
N PRO A 301 -15.98 17.34 -1.18
CA PRO A 301 -16.84 18.48 -1.50
C PRO A 301 -16.08 19.57 -2.28
N SER A 302 -16.74 20.20 -3.26
CA SER A 302 -16.12 21.23 -4.12
C SER A 302 -15.77 22.53 -3.40
N ASP A 303 -16.35 22.79 -2.23
CA ASP A 303 -16.00 23.90 -1.34
C ASP A 303 -14.87 23.56 -0.35
N THR A 304 -14.28 22.36 -0.46
CA THR A 304 -13.07 21.99 0.29
C THR A 304 -11.89 22.84 -0.18
N GLN A 305 -11.16 23.41 0.77
CA GLN A 305 -9.95 24.20 0.53
C GLN A 305 -8.82 23.67 1.41
N LEU A 306 -7.65 23.44 0.80
CA LEU A 306 -6.41 23.15 1.52
C LEU A 306 -5.82 24.48 2.02
N LEU A 307 -5.93 24.74 3.33
CA LEU A 307 -5.38 25.91 4.00
C LEU A 307 -3.85 25.85 4.14
N GLY A 308 -3.29 24.64 4.16
CA GLY A 308 -1.85 24.44 4.19
C GLY A 308 -1.45 22.98 4.25
N LEU A 309 -0.26 22.67 3.73
CA LEU A 309 0.33 21.34 3.77
C LEU A 309 1.78 21.45 4.20
N ARG A 310 2.18 20.68 5.22
CA ARG A 310 3.56 20.61 5.73
C ARG A 310 4.03 19.16 5.79
N LEU A 311 5.33 18.93 5.62
CA LEU A 311 5.95 17.61 5.74
C LEU A 311 7.07 17.66 6.77
N ASN A 312 6.92 16.90 7.86
CA ASN A 312 7.91 16.81 8.93
C ASN A 312 8.20 15.33 9.22
N ASN A 313 9.45 14.88 9.11
CA ASN A 313 9.87 13.50 9.42
C ASN A 313 9.02 12.39 8.75
N GLY A 314 8.50 12.64 7.55
CA GLY A 314 7.63 11.73 6.82
C GLY A 314 6.14 11.80 7.18
N ILE A 315 5.74 12.69 8.07
CA ILE A 315 4.34 12.99 8.38
C ILE A 315 3.90 14.20 7.56
N ALA A 316 2.96 14.00 6.64
CA ALA A 316 2.30 15.07 5.91
C ALA A 316 1.08 15.59 6.70
N THR A 317 1.15 16.80 7.23
CA THR A 317 0.03 17.48 7.88
C THR A 317 -0.71 18.33 6.86
N ALA A 318 -1.94 17.93 6.50
CA ALA A 318 -2.81 18.65 5.56
C ALA A 318 -3.99 19.27 6.31
N ASN A 319 -4.07 20.61 6.28
CA ASN A 319 -5.07 21.40 6.99
C ASN A 319 -6.13 21.95 6.03
N PHE A 320 -7.41 21.75 6.34
CA PHE A 320 -8.54 22.09 5.49
C PHE A 320 -9.49 23.11 6.15
N ASN A 321 -10.30 23.81 5.35
CA ASN A 321 -11.33 24.73 5.84
C ASN A 321 -12.54 24.01 6.48
N ARG A 322 -12.87 22.81 6.01
CA ARG A 322 -13.93 21.91 6.47
C ARG A 322 -13.44 20.47 6.50
N ILE A 323 -14.24 19.56 7.06
CA ILE A 323 -14.03 18.11 6.87
C ILE A 323 -14.12 17.82 5.36
N PRO A 324 -13.08 17.24 4.73
CA PRO A 324 -12.98 17.13 3.27
C PRO A 324 -13.70 15.87 2.74
N THR A 325 -14.94 15.63 3.20
CA THR A 325 -15.73 14.44 2.88
C THR A 325 -17.22 14.78 2.76
N PHE A 326 -18.00 13.86 2.17
CA PHE A 326 -19.45 13.98 2.04
C PHE A 326 -20.24 13.38 3.22
N GLY A 327 -19.61 12.69 4.18
CA GLY A 327 -20.32 12.12 5.33
C GLY A 327 -19.48 11.29 6.30
N ASN A 328 -19.38 11.77 7.55
CA ASN A 328 -18.58 11.24 8.66
C ASN A 328 -17.04 11.38 8.50
N SER A 329 -16.33 11.42 9.63
CA SER A 329 -14.88 11.70 9.73
C SER A 329 -14.03 10.46 10.02
N SER A 330 -14.61 9.26 9.87
CA SER A 330 -13.99 7.98 10.23
C SER A 330 -12.74 7.64 9.40
N LEU A 331 -12.05 6.56 9.77
CA LEU A 331 -10.98 5.98 8.95
C LEU A 331 -11.52 5.13 7.77
N GLU A 332 -12.84 4.94 7.70
CA GLU A 332 -13.53 4.18 6.66
C GLU A 332 -14.06 5.07 5.53
N ASP A 333 -14.19 6.39 5.78
CA ASP A 333 -14.57 7.38 4.78
C ASP A 333 -13.62 7.36 3.56
N LEU A 334 -14.22 7.23 2.37
CA LEU A 334 -13.50 7.10 1.11
C LEU A 334 -12.76 8.38 0.70
N GLY A 335 -13.24 9.56 1.08
CA GLY A 335 -12.56 10.84 0.84
C GLY A 335 -11.28 10.96 1.67
N LEU A 336 -11.33 10.63 2.95
CA LEU A 336 -10.12 10.58 3.79
C LEU A 336 -9.15 9.50 3.31
N ARG A 337 -9.64 8.32 2.88
CA ARG A 337 -8.79 7.29 2.25
C ARG A 337 -8.14 7.78 0.95
N SER A 338 -8.88 8.47 0.08
CA SER A 338 -8.37 9.05 -1.17
C SER A 338 -7.24 10.06 -0.90
N ILE A 339 -7.44 10.98 0.06
CA ILE A 339 -6.42 11.95 0.48
C ILE A 339 -5.16 11.24 1.01
N VAL A 340 -5.33 10.27 1.91
CA VAL A 340 -4.18 9.55 2.50
C VAL A 340 -3.43 8.76 1.44
N LEU A 341 -4.13 8.10 0.52
CA LEU A 341 -3.53 7.39 -0.62
C LEU A 341 -2.72 8.35 -1.50
N ALA A 342 -3.33 9.42 -2.03
CA ALA A 342 -2.65 10.35 -2.94
C ALA A 342 -1.42 11.03 -2.31
N LEU A 343 -1.44 11.31 -1.00
CA LEU A 343 -0.26 11.82 -0.29
C LEU A 343 0.82 10.75 -0.08
N THR A 344 0.45 9.51 0.21
CA THR A 344 1.40 8.40 0.45
C THR A 344 1.87 7.70 -0.84
N GLU A 345 1.40 8.10 -2.02
CA GLU A 345 2.09 7.85 -3.30
C GLU A 345 3.37 8.71 -3.44
N GLN A 346 3.53 9.77 -2.63
CA GLN A 346 4.76 10.57 -2.63
C GLN A 346 5.82 9.86 -1.76
N PRO A 347 7.02 9.50 -2.28
CA PRO A 347 7.98 8.64 -1.58
C PRO A 347 8.43 9.14 -0.19
N GLU A 348 8.39 10.46 0.02
CA GLU A 348 8.77 11.10 1.28
C GLU A 348 7.70 10.94 2.39
N VAL A 349 6.46 10.57 2.06
CA VAL A 349 5.31 10.59 2.97
C VAL A 349 4.98 9.18 3.47
N LYS A 350 5.22 8.96 4.77
CA LYS A 350 4.96 7.68 5.47
C LYS A 350 3.59 7.68 6.16
N GLN A 351 3.16 8.84 6.66
CA GLN A 351 1.92 9.03 7.40
C GLN A 351 1.29 10.38 7.06
N VAL A 352 0.00 10.51 7.34
CA VAL A 352 -0.78 11.73 7.10
C VAL A 352 -1.51 12.13 8.38
N GLN A 353 -1.37 13.39 8.79
CA GLN A 353 -2.26 14.03 9.76
C GLN A 353 -3.25 14.91 9.00
N ILE A 354 -4.55 14.67 9.20
CA ILE A 354 -5.59 15.56 8.69
C ILE A 354 -5.91 16.59 9.76
N GLN A 355 -6.05 17.85 9.36
CA GLN A 355 -6.50 18.95 10.20
C GLN A 355 -7.69 19.68 9.57
N VAL A 356 -8.55 20.24 10.39
CA VAL A 356 -9.61 21.17 9.99
C VAL A 356 -9.45 22.43 10.84
N GLN A 357 -9.22 23.57 10.19
CA GLN A 357 -8.98 24.87 10.85
C GLN A 357 -7.86 24.80 11.91
N GLY A 358 -6.82 23.98 11.65
CA GLY A 358 -5.68 23.74 12.54
C GLY A 358 -5.91 22.66 13.61
N GLN A 359 -7.13 22.17 13.82
CA GLN A 359 -7.45 21.11 14.77
C GLN A 359 -7.31 19.72 14.14
N ASN A 360 -6.73 18.76 14.87
CA ASN A 360 -6.50 17.41 14.35
C ASN A 360 -7.81 16.62 14.17
N LEU A 361 -8.07 16.12 12.96
CA LEU A 361 -9.22 15.27 12.63
C LEU A 361 -8.89 13.78 12.91
N GLY A 362 -8.82 13.46 14.20
CA GLY A 362 -8.33 12.17 14.70
C GLY A 362 -6.80 12.05 14.64
N GLY A 363 -6.29 10.84 14.82
CA GLY A 363 -4.85 10.55 14.86
C GLY A 363 -4.17 10.45 13.49
N LEU A 364 -2.87 10.12 13.53
CA LEU A 364 -2.04 9.84 12.35
C LEU A 364 -2.60 8.66 11.54
N ARG A 365 -2.61 8.81 10.21
CA ARG A 365 -3.14 7.83 9.27
C ARG A 365 -2.00 7.24 8.44
N TYR A 366 -1.88 5.92 8.41
CA TYR A 366 -0.97 5.20 7.52
C TYR A 366 -1.63 4.97 6.16
N ARG A 367 -0.84 4.66 5.13
CA ARG A 367 -1.35 4.30 3.79
C ARG A 367 -2.29 3.08 3.89
N PRO A 368 -3.60 3.22 3.56
CA PRO A 368 -4.50 2.08 3.56
C PRO A 368 -4.25 1.19 2.35
N ASN A 369 -4.71 -0.06 2.41
CA ASN A 369 -4.76 -0.91 1.22
C ASN A 369 -5.90 -0.46 0.29
N VAL A 370 -5.59 -0.32 -1.00
CA VAL A 370 -6.56 -0.01 -2.05
C VAL A 370 -7.36 -1.27 -2.36
N ASN A 371 -8.69 -1.21 -2.27
CA ASN A 371 -9.61 -2.33 -2.51
C ASN A 371 -9.10 -3.66 -1.94
N PRO A 372 -8.96 -3.78 -0.61
CA PRO A 372 -8.38 -4.96 0.01
C PRO A 372 -9.25 -6.18 -0.27
N ASP A 373 -8.65 -7.35 -0.48
CA ASP A 373 -9.35 -8.62 -0.62
C ASP A 373 -8.75 -9.64 0.35
N ASN A 374 -9.58 -10.41 1.05
CA ASN A 374 -9.13 -11.40 2.04
C ASN A 374 -10.00 -12.66 1.95
N PRO A 375 -9.92 -13.40 0.83
CA PRO A 375 -10.82 -14.53 0.57
C PRO A 375 -10.55 -15.73 1.50
N GLN A 376 -9.42 -15.74 2.20
CA GLN A 376 -9.01 -16.81 3.11
C GLN A 376 -9.25 -16.48 4.60
N GLY A 377 -9.86 -15.33 4.91
CA GLY A 377 -10.12 -14.93 6.30
C GLY A 377 -8.86 -14.74 7.16
N LEU A 378 -7.73 -14.43 6.53
CA LEU A 378 -6.44 -14.32 7.21
C LEU A 378 -6.45 -13.16 8.21
N ASN A 379 -5.82 -13.37 9.37
CA ASN A 379 -5.77 -12.45 10.49
C ASN A 379 -4.85 -11.21 10.28
N GLY A 380 -4.29 -11.02 9.08
CA GLY A 380 -3.49 -9.83 8.72
C GLY A 380 -2.17 -9.67 9.47
N GLN A 381 -1.64 -10.75 10.07
CA GLN A 381 -0.37 -10.72 10.79
C GLN A 381 0.80 -10.40 9.84
N PHE A 382 1.50 -9.29 10.11
CA PHE A 382 2.55 -8.72 9.24
C PHE A 382 3.75 -9.65 8.96
N ASN A 383 3.97 -10.67 9.78
CA ASN A 383 5.08 -11.63 9.64
C ASN A 383 4.69 -12.95 8.95
N THR A 384 3.40 -13.18 8.69
CA THR A 384 2.87 -14.42 8.10
C THR A 384 1.98 -14.17 6.88
N THR A 385 1.69 -12.90 6.54
CA THR A 385 0.82 -12.51 5.43
C THR A 385 1.44 -11.38 4.59
N SER A 386 1.08 -11.30 3.31
CA SER A 386 1.50 -10.23 2.39
C SER A 386 0.32 -9.77 1.51
N PHE A 387 0.35 -8.52 1.05
CA PHE A 387 -0.67 -7.95 0.18
C PHE A 387 -0.17 -7.85 -1.27
N LEU A 388 -0.73 -8.65 -2.17
CA LEU A 388 -0.34 -8.71 -3.57
C LEU A 388 -1.17 -7.73 -4.44
N PRO A 389 -0.52 -6.98 -5.34
CA PRO A 389 -1.19 -6.02 -6.21
C PRO A 389 -1.76 -6.69 -7.48
N LEU A 390 -3.08 -6.86 -7.52
CA LEU A 390 -3.82 -7.40 -8.66
C LEU A 390 -4.50 -6.27 -9.43
N TYR A 391 -4.67 -6.40 -10.74
CA TYR A 391 -5.32 -5.40 -11.59
C TYR A 391 -6.39 -6.07 -12.46
N PHE A 392 -7.62 -5.57 -12.33
CA PHE A 392 -8.78 -6.08 -13.07
C PHE A 392 -9.49 -4.93 -13.78
N GLN A 393 -10.19 -5.21 -14.88
CA GLN A 393 -10.79 -4.16 -15.71
C GLN A 393 -12.31 -4.08 -15.46
N GLN A 394 -12.84 -2.88 -15.26
CA GLN A 394 -14.28 -2.62 -15.30
C GLN A 394 -14.81 -2.71 -16.72
N SER A 395 -16.12 -2.88 -16.89
CA SER A 395 -16.79 -2.82 -18.19
C SER A 395 -16.62 -1.47 -18.92
N SER A 396 -16.31 -0.40 -18.18
CA SER A 396 -15.93 0.92 -18.71
C SER A 396 -14.50 1.00 -19.26
N GLY A 397 -13.74 -0.11 -19.22
CA GLY A 397 -12.34 -0.16 -19.61
C GLY A 397 -11.35 0.29 -18.54
N ARG A 398 -11.81 0.78 -17.37
CA ARG A 398 -10.92 1.24 -16.29
C ARG A 398 -10.27 0.11 -15.51
N TRP A 399 -9.00 0.30 -15.17
CA TRP A 399 -8.22 -0.58 -14.31
C TRP A 399 -8.47 -0.30 -12.82
N VAL A 400 -8.82 -1.34 -12.08
CA VAL A 400 -8.99 -1.31 -10.62
C VAL A 400 -7.88 -2.14 -9.99
N ARG A 401 -7.11 -1.51 -9.11
CA ARG A 401 -6.11 -2.19 -8.29
C ARG A 401 -6.80 -2.84 -7.08
N VAL A 402 -6.63 -4.14 -6.90
CA VAL A 402 -7.09 -4.93 -5.75
C VAL A 402 -5.86 -5.39 -4.98
N MET A 403 -5.84 -5.17 -3.66
CA MET A 403 -4.75 -5.62 -2.79
C MET A 403 -5.18 -6.90 -2.07
N ARG A 404 -4.83 -8.07 -2.61
CA ARG A 404 -5.22 -9.36 -2.01
C ARG A 404 -4.24 -9.79 -0.92
N LEU A 405 -4.77 -10.05 0.26
CA LEU A 405 -4.06 -10.67 1.37
C LEU A 405 -3.89 -12.18 1.11
N VAL A 406 -2.64 -12.65 1.20
CA VAL A 406 -2.25 -14.06 1.08
C VAL A 406 -1.25 -14.44 2.17
N PRO A 407 -0.97 -15.73 2.41
CA PRO A 407 0.15 -16.14 3.24
C PRO A 407 1.48 -15.66 2.63
N SER A 408 2.40 -15.19 3.48
CA SER A 408 3.71 -14.67 3.05
C SER A 408 4.50 -15.70 2.25
N THR A 409 5.14 -15.29 1.16
CA THR A 409 5.92 -16.18 0.29
C THR A 409 7.22 -15.51 -0.17
N LYS A 410 8.24 -16.32 -0.44
CA LYS A 410 9.50 -15.86 -1.07
C LYS A 410 9.36 -15.55 -2.56
N THR A 411 8.22 -15.88 -3.17
CA THR A 411 7.98 -15.77 -4.62
C THR A 411 6.75 -14.90 -4.91
N GLU A 412 6.69 -13.72 -4.30
CA GLU A 412 5.54 -12.81 -4.36
C GLU A 412 5.08 -12.53 -5.81
N ALA A 413 6.01 -12.24 -6.73
CA ALA A 413 5.67 -12.02 -8.13
C ALA A 413 4.95 -13.22 -8.79
N ARG A 414 5.35 -14.46 -8.48
CA ARG A 414 4.69 -15.67 -8.99
C ARG A 414 3.32 -15.87 -8.34
N ALA A 415 3.23 -15.60 -7.03
CA ALA A 415 1.96 -15.63 -6.33
C ALA A 415 0.99 -14.56 -6.88
N THR A 416 1.46 -13.37 -7.24
CA THR A 416 0.64 -12.31 -7.85
C THR A 416 0.02 -12.77 -9.16
N VAL A 417 0.79 -13.41 -10.04
CA VAL A 417 0.25 -13.96 -11.30
C VAL A 417 -0.76 -15.09 -11.03
N ASN A 418 -0.47 -15.99 -10.09
CA ASN A 418 -1.40 -17.06 -9.71
C ASN A 418 -2.73 -16.52 -9.11
N GLU A 419 -2.66 -15.48 -8.28
CA GLU A 419 -3.86 -14.83 -7.72
C GLU A 419 -4.64 -14.02 -8.77
N LEU A 420 -3.95 -13.48 -9.78
CA LEU A 420 -4.57 -12.80 -10.92
C LEU A 420 -5.33 -13.80 -11.81
N ILE A 421 -4.75 -14.98 -12.06
CA ILE A 421 -5.40 -16.12 -12.74
C ILE A 421 -6.63 -16.62 -11.96
N ARG A 422 -6.55 -16.66 -10.62
CA ARG A 422 -7.70 -16.99 -9.75
C ARG A 422 -8.86 -15.98 -9.89
N GLY A 423 -8.58 -14.78 -10.41
CA GLY A 423 -9.59 -13.76 -10.69
C GLY A 423 -9.92 -12.84 -9.52
N ALA A 424 -10.90 -11.97 -9.72
CA ALA A 424 -11.21 -10.81 -8.87
C ALA A 424 -11.79 -11.11 -7.47
N GLY A 425 -12.08 -12.37 -7.14
CA GLY A 425 -12.64 -12.75 -5.85
C GLY A 425 -13.96 -12.02 -5.58
N ARG A 426 -14.06 -11.32 -4.43
CA ARG A 426 -15.25 -10.58 -4.00
C ARG A 426 -15.59 -9.35 -4.85
N TYR A 427 -14.77 -8.99 -5.83
CA TYR A 427 -14.97 -7.86 -6.73
C TYR A 427 -15.48 -8.29 -8.14
N SER A 428 -15.74 -9.57 -8.36
CA SER A 428 -16.16 -10.14 -9.65
C SER A 428 -17.47 -9.58 -10.23
N HIS A 429 -18.29 -8.90 -9.42
CA HIS A 429 -19.49 -8.18 -9.86
C HIS A 429 -19.22 -6.75 -10.33
N VAL A 430 -18.03 -6.20 -10.11
CA VAL A 430 -17.61 -4.84 -10.54
C VAL A 430 -16.55 -4.88 -11.63
N VAL A 431 -15.69 -5.92 -11.64
CA VAL A 431 -14.55 -6.05 -12.54
C VAL A 431 -14.46 -7.45 -13.15
N SER A 432 -13.96 -7.52 -14.39
CA SER A 432 -13.74 -8.75 -15.14
C SER A 432 -12.30 -9.26 -15.00
N SER A 433 -12.13 -10.58 -15.16
CA SER A 433 -10.83 -11.23 -15.23
C SER A 433 -10.56 -11.63 -16.68
N ALA A 434 -9.57 -10.99 -17.32
CA ALA A 434 -9.23 -11.23 -18.72
C ALA A 434 -8.36 -12.49 -18.93
N ILE A 435 -7.76 -13.01 -17.87
CA ILE A 435 -6.89 -14.20 -17.92
C ILE A 435 -7.75 -15.46 -17.74
N PRO A 436 -7.68 -16.46 -18.64
CA PRO A 436 -8.40 -17.72 -18.48
C PRO A 436 -7.96 -18.44 -17.21
N SER A 437 -8.92 -18.88 -16.39
CA SER A 437 -8.64 -19.48 -15.06
C SER A 437 -7.90 -20.83 -15.12
N ALA A 438 -7.86 -21.48 -16.28
CA ALA A 438 -7.08 -22.69 -16.53
C ALA A 438 -5.60 -22.42 -16.83
N SER A 439 -5.19 -21.16 -17.04
CA SER A 439 -3.80 -20.78 -17.31
C SER A 439 -2.88 -21.14 -16.13
N GLN A 440 -1.64 -21.51 -16.42
CA GLN A 440 -0.64 -21.86 -15.40
C GLN A 440 0.68 -21.13 -15.64
N VAL A 441 1.34 -20.71 -14.56
CA VAL A 441 2.70 -20.15 -14.63
C VAL A 441 3.72 -21.28 -14.75
N ARG A 442 4.21 -21.53 -15.97
CA ARG A 442 5.28 -22.49 -16.26
C ARG A 442 6.63 -22.01 -15.73
N ARG A 443 6.97 -20.73 -15.97
CA ARG A 443 8.20 -20.09 -15.48
C ARG A 443 7.95 -18.63 -15.14
N LEU A 444 8.60 -18.14 -14.08
CA LEU A 444 8.75 -16.70 -13.85
C LEU A 444 10.12 -16.44 -13.23
N VAL A 445 10.94 -15.63 -13.88
CA VAL A 445 12.26 -15.17 -13.38
C VAL A 445 12.36 -13.67 -13.63
N ILE A 446 13.00 -12.93 -12.72
CA ILE A 446 13.30 -11.52 -12.89
C ILE A 446 14.82 -11.39 -13.07
N VAL A 447 15.26 -10.86 -14.22
CA VAL A 447 16.67 -10.66 -14.56
C VAL A 447 16.81 -9.25 -15.11
N ASP A 448 17.75 -8.46 -14.57
CA ASP A 448 18.08 -7.10 -15.01
C ASP A 448 16.86 -6.18 -15.23
N GLY A 449 15.86 -6.30 -14.35
CA GLY A 449 14.65 -5.49 -14.41
C GLY A 449 13.51 -6.03 -15.29
N VAL A 450 13.75 -7.14 -16.00
CA VAL A 450 12.78 -7.78 -16.89
C VAL A 450 12.20 -9.04 -16.22
N ALA A 451 10.88 -9.05 -16.01
CA ALA A 451 10.16 -10.23 -15.58
C ALA A 451 9.86 -11.13 -16.79
N GLN A 452 10.59 -12.24 -16.92
CA GLN A 452 10.39 -13.26 -17.95
C GLN A 452 9.35 -14.29 -17.48
N LEU A 453 8.14 -14.18 -18.00
CA LEU A 453 6.96 -14.99 -17.67
C LEU A 453 6.63 -15.96 -18.82
N ASP A 454 6.65 -17.27 -18.53
CA ASP A 454 6.15 -18.31 -19.43
C ASP A 454 4.84 -18.89 -18.88
N LEU A 455 3.79 -18.89 -19.71
CA LEU A 455 2.45 -19.37 -19.38
C LEU A 455 2.10 -20.63 -20.19
N SER A 456 1.16 -21.42 -19.70
CA SER A 456 0.60 -22.57 -20.43
C SER A 456 -0.33 -22.15 -21.58
N ALA A 457 -0.61 -23.09 -22.48
CA ALA A 457 -1.36 -22.86 -23.72
C ALA A 457 -2.75 -22.21 -23.52
N GLU A 458 -3.41 -22.47 -22.39
CA GLU A 458 -4.75 -21.94 -22.07
C GLU A 458 -4.78 -20.41 -22.03
N PHE A 459 -3.65 -19.74 -21.74
CA PHE A 459 -3.57 -18.28 -21.80
C PHE A 459 -3.89 -17.72 -23.19
N SER A 460 -3.55 -18.45 -24.26
CA SER A 460 -3.83 -18.05 -25.65
C SER A 460 -5.33 -17.98 -25.98
N GLN A 461 -6.19 -18.58 -25.15
CA GLN A 461 -7.63 -18.70 -25.36
C GLN A 461 -8.45 -17.53 -24.79
N THR A 462 -7.80 -16.46 -24.29
CA THR A 462 -8.51 -15.28 -23.81
C THR A 462 -9.32 -14.58 -24.92
N SER A 463 -10.52 -14.12 -24.57
CA SER A 463 -11.36 -13.28 -25.43
C SER A 463 -10.90 -11.82 -25.47
N ASN A 464 -9.97 -11.39 -24.61
CA ASN A 464 -9.40 -10.06 -24.61
C ASN A 464 -7.87 -10.12 -24.37
N PRO A 465 -7.07 -10.39 -25.41
CA PRO A 465 -5.61 -10.46 -25.34
C PRO A 465 -4.94 -9.23 -24.73
N GLN A 466 -5.39 -8.03 -25.09
CA GLN A 466 -4.81 -6.78 -24.59
C GLN A 466 -4.99 -6.64 -23.08
N ALA A 467 -6.21 -6.85 -22.57
CA ALA A 467 -6.46 -6.78 -21.13
C ALA A 467 -5.75 -7.91 -20.36
N ALA A 468 -5.60 -9.10 -20.95
CA ALA A 468 -4.84 -10.19 -20.33
C ALA A 468 -3.35 -9.84 -20.15
N VAL A 469 -2.74 -9.21 -21.17
CA VAL A 469 -1.36 -8.70 -21.12
C VAL A 469 -1.24 -7.53 -20.15
N ASP A 470 -2.06 -6.49 -20.29
CA ASP A 470 -1.98 -5.29 -19.45
C ASP A 470 -2.17 -5.60 -17.97
N ALA A 471 -3.06 -6.55 -17.61
CA ALA A 471 -3.24 -6.99 -16.23
C ALA A 471 -1.95 -7.61 -15.65
N LEU A 472 -1.26 -8.46 -16.41
CA LEU A 472 0.02 -9.05 -16.02
C LEU A 472 1.12 -7.99 -15.90
N VAL A 473 1.18 -7.07 -16.87
CA VAL A 473 2.20 -6.00 -16.91
C VAL A 473 2.00 -5.03 -15.74
N LEU A 474 0.78 -4.58 -15.47
CA LEU A 474 0.45 -3.70 -14.33
C LEU A 474 0.73 -4.38 -12.99
N ALA A 475 0.44 -5.68 -12.87
CA ALA A 475 0.71 -6.45 -11.65
C ALA A 475 2.22 -6.60 -11.41
N LEU A 476 2.98 -7.10 -12.39
CA LEU A 476 4.42 -7.37 -12.24
C LEU A 476 5.24 -6.09 -12.12
N THR A 477 4.95 -5.04 -12.88
CA THR A 477 5.63 -3.73 -12.74
C THR A 477 5.18 -2.93 -11.51
N SER A 478 4.37 -3.52 -10.61
CA SER A 478 4.16 -2.96 -9.26
C SER A 478 5.27 -3.33 -8.28
N PHE A 479 6.14 -4.28 -8.63
CA PHE A 479 7.36 -4.58 -7.90
C PHE A 479 8.50 -3.67 -8.37
N SER A 480 9.20 -3.00 -7.46
CA SER A 480 10.25 -2.03 -7.79
C SER A 480 11.48 -2.61 -8.51
N SER A 481 11.63 -3.94 -8.49
CA SER A 481 12.64 -4.69 -9.23
C SER A 481 12.23 -5.05 -10.66
N VAL A 482 11.07 -4.61 -11.14
CA VAL A 482 10.52 -4.95 -12.46
C VAL A 482 10.10 -3.68 -13.21
N GLN A 483 10.87 -3.31 -14.22
CA GLN A 483 10.57 -2.20 -15.14
C GLN A 483 9.82 -2.69 -16.38
N GLN A 484 10.06 -3.93 -16.81
CA GLN A 484 9.50 -4.51 -18.03
C GLN A 484 9.06 -5.98 -17.83
N VAL A 485 8.19 -6.46 -18.70
CA VAL A 485 7.71 -7.86 -18.69
C VAL A 485 7.88 -8.48 -20.07
N GLN A 486 8.52 -9.64 -20.14
CA GLN A 486 8.54 -10.50 -21.32
C GLN A 486 7.57 -11.66 -21.09
N ILE A 487 6.59 -11.83 -21.97
CA ILE A 487 5.56 -12.87 -21.86
C ILE A 487 5.70 -13.86 -23.02
N THR A 488 5.73 -15.15 -22.70
CA THR A 488 5.65 -16.26 -23.66
C THR A 488 4.53 -17.23 -23.27
N VAL A 489 4.04 -17.97 -24.27
CA VAL A 489 3.14 -19.11 -24.07
C VAL A 489 3.85 -20.34 -24.59
N GLU A 490 4.17 -21.27 -23.70
CA GLU A 490 4.93 -22.49 -24.00
C GLU A 490 6.27 -22.23 -24.73
N GLY A 491 6.92 -21.11 -24.41
CA GLY A 491 8.12 -20.61 -25.08
C GLY A 491 7.89 -19.85 -26.40
N GLN A 492 6.67 -19.80 -26.93
CA GLN A 492 6.32 -19.02 -28.12
C GLN A 492 6.05 -17.55 -27.76
N SER A 493 6.40 -16.62 -28.65
CA SER A 493 6.11 -15.19 -28.44
C SER A 493 4.63 -14.88 -28.67
N LEU A 494 4.07 -13.95 -27.89
CA LEU A 494 2.70 -13.47 -28.12
C LEU A 494 2.51 -12.87 -29.52
N SER A 495 3.56 -12.28 -30.11
CA SER A 495 3.54 -11.78 -31.48
C SER A 495 3.28 -12.86 -32.54
N SER A 496 3.66 -14.11 -32.27
CA SER A 496 3.36 -15.25 -33.14
C SER A 496 1.93 -15.78 -32.99
N ILE A 497 1.28 -15.47 -31.86
CA ILE A 497 -0.04 -16.02 -31.48
C ILE A 497 -1.15 -15.01 -31.82
N TRP A 498 -0.90 -13.72 -31.56
CA TRP A 498 -1.88 -12.63 -31.69
C TRP A 498 -1.45 -11.50 -32.63
N GLY A 499 -0.28 -11.63 -33.29
CA GLY A 499 0.21 -10.66 -34.28
C GLY A 499 1.16 -9.59 -33.72
N ALA A 500 1.78 -8.84 -34.63
CA ALA A 500 2.96 -8.01 -34.36
C ALA A 500 2.79 -6.93 -33.26
N THR A 501 1.56 -6.54 -32.91
CA THR A 501 1.28 -5.60 -31.81
C THR A 501 1.65 -6.16 -30.43
N PHE A 502 1.73 -7.49 -30.28
CA PHE A 502 2.11 -8.16 -29.03
C PHE A 502 3.61 -8.48 -28.97
N SER A 503 4.44 -7.49 -29.28
CA SER A 503 5.89 -7.58 -29.24
C SER A 503 6.45 -7.39 -27.82
N ASN A 504 7.26 -8.34 -27.36
CA ASN A 504 8.06 -8.19 -26.14
C ASN A 504 9.22 -7.18 -26.34
N PRO A 505 9.73 -6.54 -25.26
CA PRO A 505 9.20 -6.55 -23.91
C PRO A 505 8.09 -5.51 -23.70
N PHE A 506 7.13 -5.81 -22.84
CA PHE A 506 6.04 -4.90 -22.48
C PHE A 506 6.46 -3.93 -21.37
N VAL A 507 6.08 -2.67 -21.50
CA VAL A 507 6.32 -1.58 -20.53
C VAL A 507 5.01 -1.27 -19.80
N ARG A 508 5.08 -0.81 -18.55
CA ARG A 508 3.91 -0.43 -17.74
C ARG A 508 3.02 0.60 -18.47
N PRO A 509 1.74 0.28 -18.78
CA PRO A 509 0.83 1.25 -19.39
C PRO A 509 0.41 2.33 -18.38
N GLN A 510 -0.02 3.50 -18.86
CA GLN A 510 -0.57 4.54 -18.00
C GLN A 510 -1.89 4.07 -17.37
N LEU A 511 -1.99 4.18 -16.04
CA LEU A 511 -3.10 3.65 -15.26
C LEU A 511 -4.27 4.65 -15.25
N ASN A 512 -5.26 4.43 -16.12
CA ASN A 512 -6.44 5.29 -16.28
C ASN A 512 -6.07 6.79 -16.45
N PRO A 513 -5.53 7.19 -17.61
CA PRO A 513 -5.07 8.56 -17.83
C PRO A 513 -6.22 9.59 -17.83
N GLU A 514 -5.98 10.77 -17.25
CA GLU A 514 -6.87 11.95 -17.20
C GLU A 514 -6.16 13.30 -17.42
#